data_AF-A0A6H1ZDZ5-F1
#
_entry.id   AF-A0A6H1ZDZ5-F1
#
_cell.length_a   1.000
_cell.length_b   1.000
_cell.length_c   1.000
_cell.angle_alpha   90.00
_cell.angle_beta   90.00
_cell.angle_gamma   90.00
#
_symmetry.space_group_name_H-M   'P 1'
#
loop_
_entity.id
_entity.type
_entity.pdbx_description
1 polymer ?
#
loop_
_entity_poly.entity_id
_entity_poly.type
_entity_poly.pdbx_seq_one_letter_code
_entity_poly.pdbx_strand_id
1 'polypeptide(L)'
;MNLILANIQKDMAYSMYVFLFLVSAYGSVLFAWWWIKKGSASAVYAYVTFMLLGEAIESIIAVKARHFWMAGKLLEYQEFLCSWTWKMRTSITLIAITCIVIHMTYRAIFQPVIKDYSGKG
;
A
#
# COMPACT_ATOMS: atom_id res chain seq x y z
N MET A 1 31.76 0.06 -4.09
CA MET A 1 30.87 0.74 -3.13
C MET A 1 30.46 2.14 -3.61
N ASN A 2 31.39 2.99 -4.07
CA ASN A 2 31.09 4.38 -4.48
C ASN A 2 30.14 4.53 -5.69
N LEU A 3 30.15 3.59 -6.64
CA LEU A 3 29.31 3.65 -7.84
C LEU A 3 27.82 3.34 -7.56
N ILE A 4 27.56 2.44 -6.60
CA ILE A 4 26.19 2.09 -6.18
C ILE A 4 25.55 3.26 -5.44
N LEU A 5 26.28 3.89 -4.51
CA LEU A 5 25.79 5.07 -3.77
C LEU A 5 25.54 6.26 -4.72
N ALA A 6 26.40 6.47 -5.72
CA ALA A 6 26.22 7.51 -6.72
C ALA A 6 25.00 7.26 -7.63
N ASN A 7 24.68 6.00 -7.94
CA ASN A 7 23.48 5.65 -8.72
C ASN A 7 22.20 5.73 -7.89
N ILE A 8 22.24 5.37 -6.60
CA ILE A 8 21.11 5.50 -5.67
C ILE A 8 20.67 6.95 -5.53
N GLN A 9 21.63 7.89 -5.42
CA GLN A 9 21.29 9.33 -5.35
C GLN A 9 20.66 9.88 -6.63
N LYS A 10 20.87 9.22 -7.78
CA LYS A 10 20.32 9.64 -9.07
C LYS A 10 19.02 8.95 -9.44
N ASP A 11 18.72 7.77 -8.86
CA ASP A 11 17.45 7.07 -9.09
C ASP A 11 16.36 7.62 -8.14
N MET A 12 15.66 8.64 -8.63
CA MET A 12 14.52 9.25 -7.93
C MET A 12 13.43 8.22 -7.61
N ALA A 13 13.22 7.22 -8.47
CA ALA A 13 12.20 6.19 -8.26
C ALA A 13 12.57 5.27 -7.09
N TYR A 14 13.85 4.88 -6.94
CA TYR A 14 14.31 4.13 -5.79
C TYR A 14 14.02 4.87 -4.47
N SER A 15 14.38 6.16 -4.42
CA SER A 15 14.15 7.00 -3.24
C SER A 15 12.66 7.15 -2.92
N MET A 16 11.81 7.32 -3.94
CA MET A 16 10.35 7.37 -3.79
C MET A 16 9.80 6.07 -3.21
N TYR A 17 10.22 4.90 -3.73
CA TYR A 17 9.74 3.62 -3.21
C TYR A 17 10.20 3.38 -1.77
N VAL A 18 11.42 3.80 -1.40
CA VAL A 18 11.89 3.73 -0.01
C VAL A 18 11.03 4.63 0.88
N PHE A 19 10.74 5.86 0.46
CA PHE A 19 9.90 6.78 1.23
C PHE A 19 8.47 6.25 1.38
N LEU A 20 7.86 5.78 0.29
CA LEU A 20 6.54 5.14 0.28
C LEU A 20 6.51 3.94 1.22
N PHE A 21 7.51 3.06 1.17
CA PHE A 21 7.61 1.94 2.09
C PHE A 21 7.64 2.40 3.55
N LEU A 22 8.48 3.37 3.91
CA LEU A 22 8.63 3.85 5.28
C LEU A 22 7.33 4.49 5.80
N VAL A 23 6.73 5.38 5.02
CA VAL A 23 5.48 6.07 5.39
C VAL A 23 4.32 5.07 5.51
N SER A 24 4.18 4.17 4.55
CA SER A 24 3.08 3.19 4.53
C SER A 24 3.27 2.11 5.60
N ALA A 25 4.49 1.64 5.84
CA ALA A 25 4.78 0.72 6.93
C ALA A 25 4.50 1.36 8.29
N TYR A 26 5.00 2.58 8.52
CA TYR A 26 4.73 3.32 9.76
C TYR A 26 3.22 3.57 9.95
N GLY A 27 2.54 4.02 8.90
CA GLY A 27 1.10 4.23 8.91
C GLY A 27 0.35 2.95 9.24
N SER A 28 0.64 1.84 8.56
CA SER A 28 -0.03 0.56 8.84
C SER A 28 0.14 0.11 10.29
N VAL A 29 1.34 0.25 10.87
CA VAL A 29 1.60 -0.07 12.28
C VAL A 29 0.85 0.87 13.21
N LEU A 30 0.86 2.17 12.93
CA LEU A 30 0.17 3.18 13.74
C LEU A 30 -1.35 2.91 13.78
N PHE A 31 -1.95 2.62 12.63
CA PHE A 31 -3.37 2.32 12.53
C PHE A 31 -3.71 0.96 13.17
N ALA A 32 -2.90 -0.08 12.95
CA ALA A 32 -3.09 -1.38 13.59
C ALA A 32 -2.99 -1.28 15.13
N TRP A 33 -1.98 -0.57 15.63
CA TRP A 33 -1.80 -0.31 17.06
C TRP A 33 -3.00 0.45 17.65
N TRP A 34 -3.48 1.48 16.96
CA TRP A 34 -4.63 2.25 17.41
C TRP A 34 -5.93 1.41 17.42
N TRP A 35 -6.12 0.55 16.41
CA TRP A 35 -7.25 -0.37 16.37
C TRP A 35 -7.24 -1.29 17.59
N ILE A 36 -6.10 -1.94 17.89
CA ILE A 36 -5.96 -2.80 19.06
C ILE A 36 -6.30 -2.03 20.35
N LYS A 37 -5.81 -0.79 20.48
CA LYS A 37 -6.06 0.06 21.65
C LYS A 37 -7.53 0.46 21.82
N LYS A 38 -8.25 0.73 20.73
CA LYS A 38 -9.65 1.17 20.75
C LYS A 38 -10.65 0.03 20.95
N GLY A 39 -10.29 -1.22 20.63
CA GLY A 39 -11.15 -2.40 20.75
C GLY A 39 -12.32 -2.46 19.75
N SER A 40 -12.68 -1.33 19.12
CA SER A 40 -13.61 -1.24 17.99
C SER A 40 -13.07 -0.24 16.98
N ALA A 41 -12.91 -0.68 15.73
CA ALA A 41 -12.51 0.18 14.62
C ALA A 41 -13.64 0.24 13.59
N SER A 42 -13.87 1.43 13.03
CA SER A 42 -14.79 1.56 11.90
C SER A 42 -14.24 0.80 10.70
N ALA A 43 -15.11 0.31 9.83
CA ALA A 43 -14.72 -0.39 8.61
C ALA A 43 -13.70 0.43 7.77
N VAL A 44 -13.86 1.76 7.75
CA VAL A 44 -12.94 2.69 7.10
C VAL A 44 -11.52 2.59 7.65
N TYR A 45 -11.37 2.46 8.97
CA TYR A 45 -10.07 2.38 9.61
C TYR A 45 -9.34 1.08 9.23
N ALA A 46 -10.07 -0.04 9.17
CA ALA A 46 -9.53 -1.31 8.70
C ALA A 46 -9.08 -1.23 7.23
N TYR A 47 -9.88 -0.61 6.36
CA TYR A 47 -9.54 -0.41 4.95
C TYR A 47 -8.26 0.40 4.77
N VAL A 48 -8.11 1.52 5.47
CA VAL A 48 -6.89 2.33 5.42
C VAL A 48 -5.69 1.54 5.92
N THR A 49 -5.85 0.76 7.00
CA THR A 49 -4.77 -0.10 7.53
C THR A 49 -4.29 -1.12 6.50
N PHE A 50 -5.21 -1.86 5.87
CA PHE A 50 -4.87 -2.86 4.86
C PHE A 50 -4.32 -2.24 3.57
N MET A 51 -4.82 -1.07 3.17
CA MET A 51 -4.33 -0.35 2.01
C MET A 51 -2.87 0.11 2.23
N LEU A 52 -2.55 0.68 3.40
CA LEU A 52 -1.18 1.06 3.76
C LEU A 52 -0.27 -0.16 3.85
N LEU A 53 -0.77 -1.29 4.34
CA LEU A 53 0.00 -2.54 4.37
C LEU A 53 0.31 -3.05 2.95
N GLY A 54 -0.68 -3.02 2.04
CA GLY A 54 -0.49 -3.37 0.63
C GLY A 54 0.54 -2.48 -0.05
N GLU A 55 0.43 -1.17 0.15
CA GLU A 55 1.37 -0.17 -0.38
C GLU A 55 2.81 -0.40 0.13
N ALA A 56 2.97 -0.74 1.42
CA ALA A 56 4.27 -1.06 1.99
C ALA A 56 4.89 -2.30 1.34
N ILE A 57 4.09 -3.36 1.15
CA ILE A 57 4.54 -4.61 0.51
C ILE A 57 4.91 -4.38 -0.96
N GLU A 58 4.08 -3.64 -1.69
CA GLU A 58 4.36 -3.30 -3.08
C GLU A 58 5.67 -2.49 -3.19
N SER A 59 5.82 -1.47 -2.33
CA SER A 59 6.97 -0.58 -2.34
C SER A 59 8.28 -1.32 -1.99
N ILE A 60 8.30 -2.18 -0.97
CA ILE A 60 9.53 -2.93 -0.62
C ILE A 60 9.95 -3.92 -1.71
N ILE A 61 8.99 -4.53 -2.41
CA ILE A 61 9.25 -5.39 -3.55
C ILE A 61 9.82 -4.57 -4.72
N ALA A 62 9.29 -3.37 -4.96
CA ALA A 62 9.81 -2.44 -5.97
C ALA A 62 11.24 -1.95 -5.64
N VAL A 63 11.52 -1.64 -4.37
CA VAL A 63 12.87 -1.32 -3.86
C VAL A 63 13.83 -2.45 -4.16
N LYS A 64 13.45 -3.71 -3.90
CA LYS A 64 14.29 -4.89 -4.17
C LYS A 64 14.59 -5.03 -5.67
N ALA A 65 13.60 -4.89 -6.54
CA ALA A 65 13.81 -4.94 -7.99
C ALA A 65 14.79 -3.86 -8.46
N ARG A 66 14.59 -2.62 -7.99
CA ARG A 66 15.47 -1.48 -8.32
C ARG A 66 16.88 -1.68 -7.77
N HIS A 67 17.04 -2.31 -6.62
CA HIS A 67 18.35 -2.65 -6.07
C HIS A 67 19.13 -3.60 -6.99
N PHE A 68 18.49 -4.65 -7.52
CA PHE A 68 19.14 -5.55 -8.49
C PHE A 68 19.56 -4.81 -9.77
N TRP A 69 18.68 -3.94 -10.29
CA TRP A 69 18.98 -3.10 -11.45
C TRP A 69 20.20 -2.20 -11.21
N MET A 70 20.23 -1.45 -10.11
CA MET A 70 21.32 -0.52 -9.80
C MET A 70 22.64 -1.23 -9.47
N ALA A 71 22.58 -2.45 -8.93
CA ALA A 71 23.75 -3.27 -8.66
C ALA A 71 24.34 -3.93 -9.93
N GLY A 72 23.72 -3.74 -11.10
CA GLY A 72 24.15 -4.36 -12.36
C GLY A 72 23.85 -5.86 -12.46
N LYS A 73 22.99 -6.38 -11.58
CA LYS A 73 22.65 -7.81 -11.49
C LYS A 73 21.49 -8.13 -12.43
N LEU A 74 21.72 -8.02 -13.73
CA LEU A 74 20.67 -8.13 -14.76
C LEU A 74 19.96 -9.49 -14.76
N LEU A 75 20.70 -10.59 -14.56
CA LEU A 75 20.12 -11.93 -14.50
C LEU A 75 19.17 -12.07 -13.30
N GLU A 76 19.64 -11.73 -12.10
CA GLU A 76 18.83 -11.73 -10.87
C GLU A 76 17.60 -10.81 -10.98
N TYR A 77 17.76 -9.65 -11.64
CA TYR A 77 16.65 -8.75 -11.91
C TYR A 77 15.59 -9.40 -12.80
N GLN A 78 15.97 -10.04 -13.91
CA GLN A 78 15.03 -10.72 -14.80
C GLN A 78 14.33 -11.90 -14.12
N GLU A 79 15.09 -12.73 -13.39
CA GLU A 79 14.52 -13.82 -12.59
C GLU A 79 13.53 -13.29 -11.54
N PHE A 80 13.86 -12.17 -10.89
CA PHE A 80 12.98 -11.54 -9.92
C PHE A 80 11.68 -11.03 -10.57
N LEU A 81 11.74 -10.40 -11.75
CA LEU A 81 10.54 -9.95 -12.46
C LEU A 81 9.60 -11.11 -12.88
N CYS A 82 10.17 -12.29 -13.14
CA CYS A 82 9.38 -13.49 -13.46
C CYS A 82 8.84 -14.22 -12.22
N SER A 83 9.36 -13.88 -11.03
CA SER A 83 9.02 -14.54 -9.77
C SER A 83 7.58 -14.31 -9.32
N TRP A 84 7.07 -15.24 -8.51
CA TRP A 84 5.75 -15.11 -7.87
C TRP A 84 5.66 -13.87 -6.98
N THR A 85 6.75 -13.49 -6.31
CA THR A 85 6.81 -12.29 -5.46
C THR A 85 6.52 -11.02 -6.26
N TRP A 86 7.12 -10.88 -7.44
CA TRP A 86 6.86 -9.72 -8.30
C TRP A 86 5.42 -9.68 -8.79
N LYS A 87 4.89 -10.84 -9.23
CA LYS A 87 3.52 -10.96 -9.74
C LYS A 87 2.46 -10.68 -8.68
N MET A 88 2.70 -11.09 -7.43
CA MET A 88 1.72 -10.96 -6.34
C MET A 88 1.82 -9.67 -5.54
N ARG A 89 2.81 -8.81 -5.81
CA ARG A 89 3.04 -7.62 -4.98
C ARG A 89 1.82 -6.71 -4.86
N THR A 90 1.02 -6.63 -5.92
CA THR A 90 -0.17 -5.76 -6.01
C THR A 90 -1.44 -6.49 -5.54
N SER A 91 -1.39 -7.81 -5.29
CA SER A 91 -2.59 -8.59 -4.93
C SER A 91 -3.21 -8.14 -3.61
N ILE A 92 -2.40 -7.78 -2.62
CA ILE A 92 -2.90 -7.31 -1.31
C ILE A 92 -3.62 -5.96 -1.49
N THR A 93 -3.02 -5.03 -2.21
CA THR A 93 -3.62 -3.74 -2.55
C THR A 93 -4.92 -3.92 -3.34
N LEU A 94 -4.94 -4.83 -4.32
CA LEU A 94 -6.11 -5.12 -5.14
C LEU A 94 -7.25 -5.74 -4.33
N ILE A 95 -6.95 -6.66 -3.41
CA ILE A 95 -7.94 -7.21 -2.47
C ILE A 95 -8.50 -6.09 -1.58
N ALA A 96 -7.65 -5.24 -1.01
CA ALA A 96 -8.08 -4.13 -0.16
C ALA A 96 -9.00 -3.17 -0.91
N ILE A 97 -8.63 -2.74 -2.12
CA ILE A 97 -9.44 -1.88 -2.98
C ILE A 97 -10.77 -2.57 -3.33
N THR A 98 -10.73 -3.86 -3.70
CA THR A 98 -11.95 -4.62 -4.03
C THR A 98 -12.92 -4.66 -2.85
N CYS A 99 -12.43 -4.94 -1.64
CA CYS A 99 -13.25 -4.92 -0.43
C CYS A 99 -13.85 -3.53 -0.16
N ILE A 100 -13.07 -2.46 -0.34
CA ILE A 100 -13.57 -1.08 -0.20
C ILE A 100 -14.69 -0.81 -1.19
N VAL A 101 -14.49 -1.12 -2.48
CA VAL A 101 -15.46 -0.86 -3.55
C VAL A 101 -16.75 -1.63 -3.31
N ILE A 102 -16.66 -2.93 -2.95
CA ILE A 102 -17.83 -3.75 -2.63
C ILE A 102 -18.59 -3.16 -1.44
N HIS A 103 -17.88 -2.80 -0.36
CA HIS A 103 -18.52 -2.23 0.84
C HIS A 103 -19.20 -0.89 0.56
N MET A 104 -18.54 0.01 -0.17
CA MET A 104 -19.10 1.32 -0.51
C MET A 104 -20.29 1.19 -1.47
N THR A 105 -20.23 0.26 -2.42
CA THR A 105 -21.35 -0.05 -3.33
C THR A 105 -22.56 -0.57 -2.56
N TYR A 106 -22.34 -1.49 -1.61
CA TYR A 106 -23.39 -2.00 -0.74
C TYR A 106 -24.05 -0.87 0.06
N ARG A 107 -23.26 0.01 0.69
CA ARG A 107 -23.81 1.15 1.43
C ARG A 107 -24.57 2.12 0.53
N ALA A 108 -24.10 2.39 -0.68
CA ALA A 108 -24.76 3.29 -1.61
C ALA A 108 -26.13 2.77 -2.07
N ILE A 109 -26.26 1.46 -2.31
CA ILE A 109 -27.49 0.84 -2.81
C ILE A 109 -28.50 0.62 -1.67
N PHE A 110 -28.05 0.10 -0.53
CA PHE A 110 -28.95 -0.41 0.51
C PHE A 110 -29.08 0.50 1.73
N GLN A 111 -28.23 1.52 1.87
CA GLN A 111 -28.33 2.54 2.91
C GLN A 111 -28.40 3.94 2.29
N PRO A 112 -29.42 4.24 1.46
CA PRO A 112 -29.59 5.58 0.94
C PRO A 112 -29.68 6.56 2.12
N VAL A 113 -28.90 7.64 2.04
CA VAL A 113 -28.93 8.71 3.05
C VAL A 113 -30.36 9.26 3.07
N ILE A 114 -31.15 8.86 4.08
CA ILE A 114 -32.42 9.52 4.37
C ILE A 114 -32.03 10.93 4.80
N LYS A 115 -32.10 11.88 3.87
CA LYS A 115 -31.99 13.29 4.21
C LYS A 115 -33.28 13.65 4.94
N ASP A 116 -33.23 13.62 6.27
CA ASP A 116 -34.23 14.29 7.10
C ASP A 116 -34.09 15.80 6.85
N TYR A 117 -34.78 16.28 5.81
CA TYR A 117 -35.14 17.68 5.66
C TYR A 117 -36.39 17.97 6.53
N SER A 118 -36.43 17.48 7.77
CA SER A 118 -37.45 17.91 8.72
C SER A 118 -37.11 19.34 9.14
N GLY A 119 -37.78 20.27 8.47
CA GLY A 119 -37.65 21.69 8.70
C GLY A 119 -37.74 22.07 10.18
N LYS A 120 -36.71 22.77 10.63
CA LYS A 120 -36.83 23.85 11.60
C LYS A 120 -36.29 25.06 10.84
N GLY A 121 -37.14 25.90 10.26
CA GLY A 121 -38.18 26.65 10.95
C GLY A 121 -37.59 28.02 11.21
#